data_AF-A0A1E1LU95-F1
#
_entry.id   AF-A0A1E1LU95-F1
#
_cell.length_a   1.000
_cell.length_b   1.000
_cell.length_c   1.000
_cell.angle_alpha   90.00
_cell.angle_beta   90.00
_cell.angle_gamma   90.00
#
_symmetry.space_group_name_H-M   'P 1'
#
loop_
_entity.id
_entity.type
_entity.pdbx_description
1 polymer ?
#
loop_
_entity_poly.entity_id
_entity_poly.type
_entity_poly.pdbx_seq_one_letter_code
_entity_poly.pdbx_strand_id
1 'polypeptide(L)'
;MQNTFDQTATETIDLLEARLRRIEFAIYGQVEQIPSSNNAPSATQRLASLEHSLHQLASKSRAIQELLKLHSKHPDLFQSPSPRDPPTTLDSSTILSIILSSASSYPSTSSRLTSIMDVPIPAAELSTQLIELQPRIAKIEAVQAAQNEDIKELRERSAKLVQKWYLGDILGAGEEWAGYEGRVGRVEQRLRRVVKARRTDDAMI
;
A
#
# COMPACT_ATOMS: atom_id res chain seq x y z
N MET A 1 -25.82 -11.08 56.15
CA MET A 1 -26.69 -10.66 55.03
C MET A 1 -27.39 -9.34 55.36
N GLN A 2 -26.64 -8.29 55.73
CA GLN A 2 -27.22 -7.03 56.21
C GLN A 2 -26.74 -5.77 55.48
N ASN A 3 -25.80 -5.90 54.53
CA ASN A 3 -25.21 -4.73 53.86
C ASN A 3 -25.55 -4.66 52.36
N THR A 4 -26.32 -5.60 51.82
CA THR A 4 -26.67 -5.62 50.39
C THR A 4 -27.68 -4.53 50.04
N PHE A 5 -28.62 -4.22 50.94
CA PHE A 5 -29.61 -3.17 50.74
C PHE A 5 -29.00 -1.77 50.89
N ASP A 6 -28.11 -1.58 51.87
CA ASP A 6 -27.40 -0.31 52.04
C ASP A 6 -26.46 -0.05 50.85
N GLN A 7 -25.82 -1.10 50.31
CA GLN A 7 -24.97 -0.98 49.14
C GLN A 7 -25.76 -0.67 47.85
N THR A 8 -26.93 -1.28 47.64
CA THR A 8 -27.79 -0.92 46.50
C THR A 8 -28.39 0.48 46.66
N ALA A 9 -28.68 0.91 47.89
CA ALA A 9 -29.12 2.29 48.16
C ALA A 9 -28.03 3.31 47.81
N THR A 10 -26.77 3.06 48.17
CA THR A 10 -25.66 3.96 47.80
C THR A 10 -25.41 3.96 46.29
N GLU A 11 -25.42 2.79 45.64
CA GLU A 11 -25.24 2.70 44.18
C GLU A 11 -26.36 3.41 43.41
N THR A 12 -27.61 3.33 43.88
CA THR A 12 -28.73 4.04 43.26
C THR A 12 -28.64 5.54 43.47
N ILE A 13 -28.19 6.01 44.64
CA ILE A 13 -27.94 7.45 44.89
C ILE A 13 -26.83 7.96 43.98
N ASP A 14 -25.72 7.23 43.86
CA ASP A 14 -24.60 7.62 42.97
C ASP A 14 -25.03 7.66 41.51
N LEU A 15 -25.87 6.70 41.07
CA LEU A 15 -26.45 6.72 39.72
C LEU A 15 -27.41 7.90 39.51
N LEU A 16 -28.23 8.23 40.51
CA LEU A 16 -29.12 9.39 40.45
C LEU A 16 -28.33 10.70 40.43
N GLU A 17 -27.26 10.80 41.21
CA GLU A 17 -26.37 11.96 41.21
C GLU A 17 -25.65 12.11 39.87
N ALA A 18 -25.08 11.03 39.33
CA ALA A 18 -24.46 11.04 38.02
C ALA A 18 -25.46 11.45 36.92
N ARG A 19 -26.71 10.99 37.02
CA ARG A 19 -27.78 11.37 36.09
C ARG A 19 -28.18 12.84 36.27
N LEU A 20 -28.26 13.34 37.49
CA LEU A 20 -28.60 14.74 37.78
C LEU A 20 -27.51 15.67 37.26
N ARG A 21 -26.24 15.37 37.53
CA ARG A 21 -25.09 16.11 36.99
C ARG A 21 -25.09 16.11 35.45
N ARG A 22 -25.51 15.01 34.82
CA ARG A 22 -25.65 14.95 33.35
C ARG A 22 -26.80 15.80 32.82
N ILE A 23 -27.93 15.85 33.53
CA ILE A 23 -29.07 16.71 33.18
C ILE A 23 -28.69 18.19 33.39
N GLU A 24 -28.01 18.50 34.48
CA GLU A 24 -27.48 19.83 34.76
C GLU A 24 -26.51 20.27 33.65
N PHE A 25 -25.58 19.39 33.26
CA PHE A 25 -24.69 19.63 32.13
C PHE A 25 -25.45 19.82 30.81
N ALA A 26 -26.53 19.08 30.57
CA ALA A 26 -27.33 19.26 29.36
C ALA A 26 -28.09 20.59 29.32
N ILE A 27 -28.51 21.11 30.48
CA ILE A 27 -29.30 22.35 30.58
C ILE A 27 -28.39 23.59 30.56
N TYR A 28 -27.26 23.55 31.26
CA TYR A 28 -26.37 24.70 31.42
C TYR A 28 -25.13 24.64 30.51
N GLY A 29 -24.80 23.48 29.95
CA GLY A 29 -23.60 23.27 29.12
C GLY A 29 -22.30 23.37 29.90
N GLN A 30 -21.16 23.41 29.19
CA GLN A 30 -19.84 23.72 29.75
C GLN A 30 -19.72 25.23 30.03
N VAL A 31 -20.60 25.76 30.88
CA VAL A 31 -20.53 27.13 31.34
C VAL A 31 -20.17 27.05 32.81
N GLU A 32 -18.91 27.30 33.17
CA GLU A 32 -18.44 27.38 34.57
C GLU A 32 -19.14 28.46 35.40
N GLN A 33 -20.08 29.21 34.81
CA GLN A 33 -20.89 30.16 35.54
C GLN A 33 -22.07 29.43 36.17
N ILE A 34 -21.89 28.99 37.42
CA ILE A 34 -22.99 28.90 38.37
C ILE A 34 -23.62 30.30 38.38
N PRO A 35 -24.87 30.51 37.93
CA PRO A 35 -25.46 31.83 37.96
C PRO A 35 -25.83 32.14 39.41
N SER A 36 -24.90 32.71 40.15
CA SER A 36 -25.15 33.35 41.45
C SER A 36 -26.05 34.60 41.32
N SER A 37 -26.58 34.88 40.13
CA SER A 37 -27.53 35.97 39.88
C SER A 37 -28.91 35.39 39.58
N ASN A 38 -29.89 35.73 40.43
CA ASN A 38 -31.33 35.50 40.26
C ASN A 38 -31.97 36.04 38.95
N ASN A 39 -31.16 36.52 37.99
CA ASN A 39 -31.61 37.24 36.79
C ASN A 39 -31.25 36.52 35.47
N ALA A 40 -30.74 35.29 35.51
CA ALA A 40 -30.55 34.52 34.28
C ALA A 40 -31.94 34.15 33.70
N PRO A 41 -32.25 34.45 32.43
CA PRO A 41 -33.53 34.05 31.84
C PRO A 41 -33.64 32.54 31.87
N SER A 42 -34.82 32.04 32.25
CA SER A 42 -35.08 30.61 32.37
C SER A 42 -34.71 29.89 31.07
N ALA A 43 -34.32 28.61 31.17
CA ALA A 43 -34.00 27.81 29.98
C ALA A 43 -35.16 27.84 28.96
N THR A 44 -36.41 27.85 29.44
CA THR A 44 -37.62 27.99 28.61
C THR A 44 -37.69 29.33 27.88
N GLN A 45 -37.33 30.45 28.52
CA GLN A 45 -37.35 31.77 27.90
C GLN A 45 -36.24 31.92 26.85
N ARG A 46 -35.06 31.32 27.10
CA ARG A 46 -33.97 31.25 26.12
C ARG A 46 -34.37 30.42 24.91
N LEU A 47 -34.95 29.24 25.12
CA LEU A 47 -35.46 28.39 24.04
C LEU A 47 -36.54 29.10 23.23
N ALA A 48 -37.48 29.78 23.87
CA ALA A 48 -38.52 30.56 23.19
C ALA A 48 -37.91 31.72 22.36
N SER A 49 -36.88 32.40 22.86
CA SER A 49 -36.19 33.46 22.10
C SER A 49 -35.45 32.91 20.87
N LEU A 50 -34.80 31.76 21.02
CA LEU A 50 -34.12 31.07 19.92
C LEU A 50 -35.13 30.56 18.89
N GLU A 51 -36.23 29.97 19.35
CA GLU A 51 -37.31 29.51 18.49
C GLU A 51 -37.90 30.68 17.69
N HIS A 52 -38.17 31.82 18.33
CA HIS A 52 -38.64 33.02 17.65
C HIS A 52 -37.62 33.51 16.59
N SER A 53 -36.33 33.51 16.93
CA SER A 53 -35.26 33.89 16.01
C SER A 53 -35.14 32.92 14.82
N LEU A 54 -35.37 31.62 15.06
CA LEU A 54 -35.32 30.57 14.04
C LEU A 54 -36.54 30.68 13.13
N HIS A 55 -37.74 30.87 13.68
CA HIS A 55 -38.95 31.14 12.90
C HIS A 55 -38.79 32.40 12.05
N GLN A 56 -38.19 33.45 12.60
CA GLN A 56 -37.89 34.66 11.84
C GLN A 56 -36.89 34.37 10.71
N LEU A 57 -35.86 33.55 10.95
CA LEU A 57 -34.88 33.16 9.93
C LEU A 57 -35.49 32.25 8.85
N ALA A 58 -36.35 31.31 9.25
CA ALA A 58 -37.13 30.45 8.36
C ALA A 58 -38.11 31.27 7.50
N SER A 59 -38.70 32.34 8.05
CA SER A 59 -39.55 33.24 7.26
C SER A 59 -38.76 34.03 6.19
N LYS A 60 -37.50 34.37 6.49
CA LYS A 60 -36.62 35.17 5.62
C LYS A 60 -35.88 34.35 4.56
N SER A 61 -35.59 33.07 4.82
CA SER A 61 -34.81 32.21 3.93
C SER A 61 -35.65 31.11 3.30
N ARG A 62 -35.83 31.16 1.98
CA ARG A 62 -36.51 30.11 1.19
C ARG A 62 -35.84 28.74 1.33
N ALA A 63 -34.52 28.70 1.44
CA ALA A 63 -33.77 27.45 1.58
C ALA A 63 -34.13 26.70 2.87
N ILE A 64 -34.30 27.44 3.97
CA ILE A 64 -34.68 26.85 5.27
C ILE A 64 -36.11 26.32 5.22
N GLN A 65 -37.03 27.02 4.53
CA GLN A 65 -38.40 26.52 4.35
C GLN A 65 -38.43 25.22 3.53
N GLU A 66 -37.63 25.12 2.47
CA GLU A 66 -37.54 23.90 1.68
C GLU A 66 -36.92 22.76 2.49
N LEU A 67 -35.91 23.03 3.33
CA LEU A 67 -35.35 22.04 4.25
C LEU A 67 -36.36 21.58 5.31
N LEU A 68 -37.16 22.50 5.88
CA LEU A 68 -38.22 22.13 6.84
C LEU A 68 -39.33 21.31 6.18
N LYS A 69 -39.72 21.65 4.95
CA LYS A 69 -40.65 20.83 4.16
C LYS A 69 -40.07 19.46 3.87
N LEU A 70 -38.79 19.39 3.50
CA LEU A 70 -38.11 18.13 3.23
C LEU A 70 -38.03 17.27 4.50
N HIS A 71 -37.66 17.86 5.63
CA HIS A 71 -37.66 17.21 6.93
C HIS A 71 -39.06 16.69 7.33
N SER A 72 -40.12 17.47 7.09
CA SER A 72 -41.49 17.00 7.38
C SER A 72 -41.96 15.85 6.48
N LYS A 73 -41.49 15.80 5.24
CA LYS A 73 -41.87 14.76 4.27
C LYS A 73 -41.05 13.49 4.43
N HIS A 74 -39.81 13.65 4.87
CA HIS A 74 -38.82 12.59 4.98
C HIS A 74 -38.01 12.77 6.26
N PRO A 75 -38.61 12.52 7.45
CA PRO A 75 -37.89 12.56 8.72
C PRO A 75 -36.73 11.55 8.76
N ASP A 76 -36.86 10.46 7.99
CA ASP A 76 -35.91 9.36 7.88
C ASP A 76 -34.59 9.73 7.19
N LEU A 77 -34.53 10.85 6.46
CA LEU A 77 -33.28 11.35 5.86
C LEU A 77 -32.34 11.98 6.89
N PHE A 78 -32.88 12.44 8.02
CA PHE A 78 -32.15 13.21 9.02
C PHE A 78 -32.02 12.50 10.36
N GLN A 79 -32.90 11.53 10.65
CA GLN A 79 -32.72 10.60 11.75
C GLN A 79 -32.02 9.35 11.24
N SER A 80 -30.75 9.17 11.64
CA SER A 80 -30.11 7.87 11.51
C SER A 80 -31.01 6.83 12.17
N PRO A 81 -31.41 5.76 11.46
CA PRO A 81 -32.18 4.69 12.09
C PRO A 81 -31.40 4.18 13.30
N SER A 82 -32.12 3.79 14.34
CA SER A 82 -31.52 3.23 15.54
C SER A 82 -30.64 2.04 15.14
N PRO A 83 -29.43 1.86 15.69
CA PRO A 83 -28.55 0.75 15.30
C PRO A 83 -29.09 -0.64 15.65
N ARG A 84 -30.29 -0.73 16.25
CA ARG A 84 -30.99 -1.96 16.58
C ARG A 84 -32.10 -2.32 15.61
N ASP A 85 -32.61 -1.35 14.85
CA ASP A 85 -33.69 -1.60 13.90
C ASP A 85 -33.09 -1.75 12.50
N PRO A 86 -33.26 -2.92 11.84
CA PRO A 86 -32.78 -3.10 10.47
C PRO A 86 -33.45 -2.05 9.56
N PRO A 87 -32.72 -1.46 8.60
CA PRO A 87 -33.29 -0.40 7.76
C PRO A 87 -34.47 -0.96 6.95
N THR A 88 -35.68 -0.55 7.33
CA THR A 88 -36.98 -0.96 6.76
C THR A 88 -37.29 -0.28 5.43
N THR A 89 -36.29 0.32 4.75
CA THR A 89 -36.49 1.05 3.49
C THR A 89 -36.79 0.12 2.30
N LEU A 90 -36.64 -1.19 2.47
CA LEU A 90 -36.85 -2.20 1.44
C LEU A 90 -38.11 -3.00 1.76
N ASP A 91 -38.96 -3.21 0.76
CA ASP A 91 -40.10 -4.13 0.89
C ASP A 91 -39.60 -5.52 1.28
N SER A 92 -40.36 -6.19 2.14
CA SER A 92 -40.13 -7.57 2.60
C SER A 92 -39.82 -8.53 1.45
N SER A 93 -40.48 -8.37 0.30
CA SER A 93 -40.24 -9.14 -0.91
C SER A 93 -38.83 -8.93 -1.48
N THR A 94 -38.34 -7.69 -1.44
CA THR A 94 -37.02 -7.30 -1.94
C THR A 94 -35.93 -7.83 -1.02
N ILE A 95 -36.13 -7.73 0.30
CA ILE A 95 -35.22 -8.31 1.29
C ILE A 95 -35.07 -9.82 1.09
N LEU A 96 -36.18 -10.54 0.91
CA LEU A 96 -36.15 -11.97 0.63
C LEU A 96 -35.42 -12.28 -0.68
N SER A 97 -35.63 -11.49 -1.73
CA SER A 97 -34.90 -11.68 -3.00
C SER A 97 -33.39 -11.51 -2.84
N ILE A 98 -32.96 -10.54 -2.03
CA ILE A 98 -31.55 -10.30 -1.73
C ILE A 98 -30.98 -11.48 -0.95
N ILE A 99 -31.67 -11.92 0.12
CA ILE A 99 -31.23 -13.07 0.94
C ILE A 99 -31.15 -14.34 0.09
N LEU A 100 -32.13 -14.57 -0.80
CA LEU A 100 -32.13 -15.73 -1.68
C LEU A 100 -30.97 -15.67 -2.68
N SER A 101 -30.65 -14.48 -3.20
CA SER A 101 -29.51 -14.26 -4.09
C SER A 101 -28.16 -14.46 -3.40
N SER A 102 -28.05 -14.09 -2.11
CA SER A 102 -26.84 -14.25 -1.30
C SER A 102 -26.78 -15.59 -0.56
N ALA A 103 -27.82 -16.41 -0.61
CA ALA A 103 -27.95 -17.64 0.18
C ALA A 103 -26.76 -18.60 0.01
N SER A 104 -26.24 -18.74 -1.21
CA SER A 104 -25.09 -19.61 -1.52
C SER A 104 -23.75 -19.06 -1.02
N SER A 105 -23.67 -17.75 -0.78
CA SER A 105 -22.45 -17.10 -0.28
C SER A 105 -22.26 -17.31 1.22
N TYR A 106 -23.33 -17.40 2.00
CA TYR A 106 -23.26 -17.59 3.45
C TYR A 106 -22.52 -18.86 3.91
N PRO A 107 -22.83 -20.07 3.40
CA PRO A 107 -22.07 -21.26 3.78
C PRO A 107 -20.62 -21.18 3.29
N SER A 108 -20.39 -20.57 2.13
CA SER A 108 -19.05 -20.37 1.58
C SER A 108 -18.21 -19.44 2.44
N THR A 109 -18.77 -18.31 2.91
CA THR A 109 -18.09 -17.38 3.81
C THR A 109 -17.91 -17.96 5.19
N SER A 110 -18.90 -18.69 5.70
CA SER A 110 -18.78 -19.38 7.00
C SER A 110 -17.65 -20.41 6.95
N SER A 111 -17.61 -21.25 5.90
CA SER A 111 -16.53 -22.23 5.72
C SER A 111 -15.15 -21.56 5.60
N ARG A 112 -15.05 -20.42 4.90
CA ARG A 112 -13.82 -19.62 4.84
C ARG A 112 -13.41 -19.05 6.20
N LEU A 113 -14.36 -18.53 6.98
CA LEU A 113 -14.07 -18.01 8.32
C LEU A 113 -13.65 -19.12 9.27
N THR A 114 -14.33 -20.27 9.26
CA THR A 114 -13.92 -21.45 10.04
C THR A 114 -12.52 -21.90 9.61
N SER A 115 -12.26 -21.97 8.30
CA SER A 115 -10.93 -22.30 7.79
C SER A 115 -9.86 -21.31 8.22
N ILE A 116 -10.15 -20.00 8.32
CA ILE A 116 -9.19 -18.99 8.80
C ILE A 116 -8.94 -19.14 10.31
N MET A 117 -9.97 -19.47 11.08
CA MET A 117 -9.83 -19.73 12.52
C MET A 117 -8.99 -20.99 12.78
N ASP A 118 -9.03 -21.96 11.87
CA ASP A 118 -8.26 -23.19 11.93
C ASP A 118 -6.79 -23.02 11.47
N VAL A 119 -6.42 -21.89 10.86
CA VAL A 119 -5.02 -21.62 10.52
C VAL A 119 -4.27 -21.14 11.76
N PRO A 120 -3.29 -21.91 12.28
CA PRO A 120 -2.44 -21.42 13.35
C PRO A 120 -1.68 -20.19 12.86
N ILE A 121 -1.79 -19.08 13.59
CA ILE A 121 -0.97 -17.90 13.36
C ILE A 121 0.49 -18.36 13.43
N PRO A 122 1.31 -18.13 12.38
CA PRO A 122 2.69 -18.59 12.37
C PRO A 122 3.42 -18.05 13.59
N ALA A 123 4.21 -18.91 14.24
CA ALA A 123 4.93 -18.56 15.46
C ALA A 123 5.76 -17.30 15.24
N ALA A 124 5.59 -16.31 16.12
CA ALA A 124 6.28 -15.03 16.03
C ALA A 124 7.81 -15.20 15.96
N GLU A 125 8.35 -16.26 16.55
CA GLU A 125 9.77 -16.63 16.50
C GLU A 125 10.31 -16.81 15.07
N LEU A 126 9.54 -17.38 14.16
CA LEU A 126 9.97 -17.54 12.76
C LEU A 126 10.03 -16.18 12.07
N SER A 127 9.06 -15.31 12.35
CA SER A 127 9.05 -13.96 11.80
C SER A 127 10.19 -13.11 12.34
N THR A 128 10.55 -13.24 13.62
CA THR A 128 11.70 -12.53 14.19
C THR A 128 13.02 -13.05 13.61
N GLN A 129 13.16 -14.36 13.41
CA GLN A 129 14.34 -14.93 12.74
C GLN A 129 14.50 -14.41 11.30
N LEU A 130 13.41 -14.24 10.54
CA LEU A 130 13.48 -13.65 9.21
C LEU A 130 13.96 -12.18 9.25
N ILE A 131 13.48 -11.41 10.22
CA ILE A 131 13.91 -10.02 10.42
C ILE A 131 15.40 -9.97 10.81
N GLU A 132 15.86 -10.89 11.65
CA GLU A 132 17.28 -10.99 12.04
C GLU A 132 18.22 -11.35 10.87
N LEU A 133 17.72 -12.08 9.85
CA LEU A 133 18.52 -12.43 8.66
C LEU A 133 18.66 -11.27 7.68
N GLN A 134 17.75 -10.31 7.67
CA GLN A 134 17.76 -9.14 6.78
C GLN A 134 19.11 -8.37 6.79
N PRO A 135 19.71 -8.00 7.93
CA PRO A 135 21.00 -7.31 7.94
C PRO A 135 22.16 -8.18 7.41
N ARG A 136 22.08 -9.52 7.54
CA ARG A 136 23.10 -10.42 6.98
C ARG A 136 23.04 -10.44 5.45
N ILE A 137 21.84 -10.45 4.89
CA ILE A 137 21.62 -10.38 3.44
C ILE A 137 22.17 -9.05 2.90
N ALA A 138 21.84 -7.92 3.53
CA ALA A 138 22.32 -6.60 3.12
C ALA A 138 23.86 -6.50 3.14
N LYS A 139 24.51 -7.10 4.15
CA LYS A 139 25.99 -7.15 4.22
C LYS A 139 26.59 -7.95 3.06
N ILE A 140 26.01 -9.11 2.73
CA ILE A 140 26.49 -9.94 1.62
C ILE A 140 26.28 -9.24 0.29
N GLU A 141 25.14 -8.58 0.11
CA GLU A 141 24.83 -7.81 -1.10
C GLU A 141 25.84 -6.66 -1.30
N ALA A 142 26.21 -5.94 -0.25
CA ALA A 142 27.24 -4.91 -0.31
C ALA A 142 28.61 -5.47 -0.73
N VAL A 143 28.99 -6.65 -0.21
CA VAL A 143 30.23 -7.33 -0.60
C VAL A 143 30.16 -7.78 -2.05
N GLN A 144 29.03 -8.32 -2.51
CA GLN A 144 28.84 -8.72 -3.90
C GLN A 144 28.90 -7.51 -4.86
N ALA A 145 28.36 -6.37 -4.47
CA ALA A 145 28.45 -5.14 -5.25
C ALA A 145 29.91 -4.71 -5.44
N ALA A 146 30.70 -4.68 -4.36
CA ALA A 146 32.13 -4.36 -4.42
C ALA A 146 32.92 -5.36 -5.30
N GLN A 147 32.69 -6.67 -5.12
CA GLN A 147 33.33 -7.70 -5.94
C GLN A 147 32.98 -7.57 -7.43
N ASN A 148 31.74 -7.20 -7.75
CA ASN A 148 31.31 -7.00 -9.12
C ASN A 148 31.99 -5.79 -9.78
N GLU A 149 32.30 -4.73 -9.02
CA GLU A 149 33.08 -3.60 -9.51
C GLU A 149 34.53 -4.01 -9.80
N ASP A 150 35.18 -4.73 -8.88
CA ASP A 150 36.53 -5.25 -9.07
C ASP A 150 36.62 -6.19 -10.28
N ILE A 151 35.63 -7.08 -10.45
CA ILE A 151 35.57 -7.99 -11.60
C ILE A 151 35.42 -7.21 -12.91
N LYS A 152 34.63 -6.14 -12.94
CA LYS A 152 34.49 -5.29 -14.14
C LYS A 152 35.83 -4.64 -14.48
N GLU A 153 36.52 -4.07 -13.50
CA GLU A 153 37.82 -3.43 -13.72
C GLU A 153 38.86 -4.44 -14.22
N LEU A 154 38.93 -5.63 -13.61
CA LEU A 154 39.83 -6.70 -14.02
C LEU A 154 39.50 -7.23 -15.43
N ARG A 155 38.21 -7.31 -15.78
CA ARG A 155 37.78 -7.69 -17.14
C ARG A 155 38.19 -6.66 -18.18
N GLU A 156 38.09 -5.37 -17.87
CA GLU A 156 38.55 -4.32 -18.78
C GLU A 156 40.06 -4.35 -18.97
N ARG A 157 40.82 -4.53 -17.88
CA ARG A 157 42.28 -4.64 -17.94
C ARG A 157 42.73 -5.86 -18.72
N SER A 158 42.11 -7.02 -18.46
CA SER A 158 42.45 -8.27 -19.16
C SER A 158 42.06 -8.19 -20.64
N ALA A 159 40.90 -7.62 -20.98
CA ALA A 159 40.50 -7.40 -22.37
C ALA A 159 41.50 -6.51 -23.11
N LYS A 160 41.97 -5.41 -22.50
CA LYS A 160 42.99 -4.54 -23.09
C LYS A 160 44.32 -5.26 -23.31
N LEU A 161 44.75 -6.10 -22.37
CA LEU A 161 45.99 -6.87 -22.51
C LEU A 161 45.88 -7.90 -23.62
N VAL A 162 44.78 -8.67 -23.64
CA VAL A 162 44.51 -9.66 -24.69
C VAL A 162 44.44 -8.98 -26.06
N GLN A 163 43.77 -7.83 -26.17
CA GLN A 163 43.71 -7.07 -27.41
C GLN A 163 45.10 -6.62 -27.88
N LYS A 164 45.93 -6.08 -26.98
CA LYS A 164 47.30 -5.67 -27.31
C LYS A 164 48.14 -6.85 -27.79
N TRP A 165 48.06 -7.97 -27.10
CA TRP A 165 48.77 -9.19 -27.48
C TRP A 165 48.31 -9.71 -28.85
N TYR A 166 47.00 -9.75 -29.08
CA TYR A 166 46.44 -10.22 -30.36
C TYR A 166 46.87 -9.33 -31.54
N LEU A 167 46.79 -8.02 -31.38
CA LEU A 167 47.15 -7.07 -32.44
C LEU A 167 48.66 -6.99 -32.65
N GLY A 168 49.45 -6.98 -31.59
CA GLY A 168 50.90 -6.87 -31.68
C GLY A 168 51.57 -8.16 -32.13
N ASP A 169 51.37 -9.23 -31.38
CA ASP A 169 52.11 -10.47 -31.59
C ASP A 169 51.47 -11.32 -32.69
N ILE A 170 50.18 -11.63 -32.59
CA ILE A 170 49.55 -12.57 -33.55
C ILE A 170 49.39 -11.92 -34.91
N LEU A 171 48.72 -10.77 -34.98
CA LEU A 171 48.44 -10.11 -36.25
C LEU A 171 49.74 -9.59 -36.89
N GLY A 172 50.61 -8.96 -36.09
CA GLY A 172 51.92 -8.49 -36.55
C GLY A 172 52.80 -9.64 -37.08
N ALA A 173 52.94 -10.73 -36.32
CA ALA A 173 53.67 -11.90 -36.82
C ALA A 173 53.01 -12.48 -38.08
N GLY A 174 51.67 -12.51 -38.15
CA GLY A 174 50.94 -12.96 -39.33
C GLY A 174 51.25 -12.12 -40.58
N GLU A 175 51.31 -10.80 -40.45
CA GLU A 175 51.71 -9.89 -41.54
C GLU A 175 53.16 -10.13 -41.99
N GLU A 176 54.07 -10.32 -41.03
CA GLU A 176 55.47 -10.65 -41.33
C GLU A 176 55.58 -11.99 -42.06
N TRP A 177 54.93 -13.04 -41.56
CA TRP A 177 54.89 -14.36 -42.17
C TRP A 177 54.30 -14.31 -43.59
N ALA A 178 53.19 -13.61 -43.78
CA ALA A 178 52.60 -13.41 -45.11
C ALA A 178 53.55 -12.63 -46.05
N GLY A 179 54.28 -11.65 -45.51
CA GLY A 179 55.33 -10.92 -46.24
C GLY A 179 56.47 -11.84 -46.70
N TYR A 180 56.95 -12.72 -45.82
CA TYR A 180 57.96 -13.73 -46.14
C TYR A 180 57.45 -14.72 -47.18
N GLU A 181 56.24 -15.27 -47.01
CA GLU A 181 55.61 -16.16 -47.98
C GLU A 181 55.48 -15.49 -49.36
N GLY A 182 55.06 -14.23 -49.40
CA GLY A 182 54.99 -13.45 -50.64
C GLY A 182 56.36 -13.27 -51.31
N ARG A 183 57.43 -13.09 -50.54
CA ARG A 183 58.81 -13.01 -51.07
C ARG A 183 59.28 -14.36 -51.61
N VAL A 184 59.09 -15.43 -50.85
CA VAL A 184 59.44 -16.80 -51.26
C VAL A 184 58.67 -17.18 -52.52
N GLY A 185 57.37 -16.91 -52.56
CA GLY A 185 56.53 -17.14 -53.74
C GLY A 185 57.02 -16.39 -54.99
N ARG A 186 57.50 -15.14 -54.85
CA ARG A 186 58.12 -14.41 -55.98
C ARG A 186 59.41 -15.07 -56.45
N VAL A 187 60.26 -15.53 -55.53
CA VAL A 187 61.50 -16.24 -55.87
C VAL A 187 61.19 -17.57 -56.55
N GLU A 188 60.25 -18.35 -56.01
CA GLU A 188 59.78 -19.59 -56.64
C GLU A 188 59.24 -19.35 -58.04
N GLN A 189 58.41 -18.33 -58.23
CA GLN A 189 57.85 -18.04 -59.56
C GLN A 189 58.96 -17.70 -60.56
N ARG A 190 59.99 -16.95 -60.15
CA ARG A 190 61.17 -16.68 -61.00
C ARG A 190 61.94 -17.96 -61.31
N LEU A 191 62.19 -18.81 -60.32
CA LEU A 191 62.83 -20.11 -60.53
C LEU A 191 62.03 -20.98 -61.49
N ARG A 192 60.70 -21.06 -61.33
CA ARG A 192 59.82 -21.80 -62.24
C ARG A 192 59.90 -21.25 -63.68
N ARG A 193 60.00 -19.93 -63.87
CA ARG A 193 60.20 -19.32 -65.20
C ARG A 193 61.55 -19.69 -65.81
N VAL A 194 62.64 -19.60 -65.05
CA VAL A 194 63.99 -19.96 -65.52
C VAL A 194 64.10 -21.44 -65.84
N VAL A 195 63.58 -22.30 -64.98
CA VAL A 195 63.57 -23.76 -65.19
C VAL A 195 62.75 -24.12 -66.43
N LYS A 196 61.60 -23.46 -66.66
CA LYS A 196 60.82 -23.66 -67.90
C LYS A 196 61.59 -23.21 -69.14
N ALA A 197 62.25 -22.06 -69.10
CA ALA A 197 63.07 -21.58 -70.21
C ALA A 197 64.23 -22.53 -70.53
N ARG A 198 64.95 -23.01 -69.50
CA ARG A 198 66.01 -24.02 -69.69
C ARG A 198 65.48 -25.31 -70.31
N ARG A 199 64.31 -25.78 -69.88
CA ARG A 199 63.69 -26.98 -70.47
C ARG A 199 63.24 -26.78 -71.91
N THR A 200 62.83 -25.58 -72.31
CA THR A 200 62.53 -25.28 -73.71
C THR A 200 63.80 -25.17 -74.55
N ASP A 201 64.87 -24.61 -73.98
CA ASP A 201 66.18 -24.53 -74.64
C ASP A 201 66.79 -25.92 -74.84
N ASP A 202 66.75 -26.79 -73.82
CA ASP A 202 67.18 -28.19 -73.91
C ASP A 202 66.30 -29.03 -74.87
N ALA A 203 65.07 -28.61 -75.15
CA ALA A 203 64.18 -29.26 -76.10
C ALA A 203 64.32 -28.71 -77.54
N MET A 204 65.09 -27.64 -77.75
CA MET A 204 65.41 -27.06 -79.06
C MET A 204 66.82 -27.43 -79.56
N ILE A 205 67.57 -28.22 -78.80
CA ILE A 205 68.82 -28.88 -79.20
C ILE A 205 68.49 -30.34 -79.56
#